data_AF-A0A7K6ZJ73-F1
#
_entry.id   AF-A0A7K6ZJ73-F1
#
_cell.length_a   1.000
_cell.length_b   1.000
_cell.length_c   1.000
_cell.angle_alpha   90.00
_cell.angle_beta   90.00
_cell.angle_gamma   90.00
#
_symmetry.space_group_name_H-M   'P 1'
#
loop_
_entity.id
_entity.type
_entity.pdbx_description
1 polymer ?
#
loop_
_entity_poly.entity_id
_entity_poly.type
_entity_poly.pdbx_seq_one_letter_code
_entity_poly.pdbx_strand_id
1 'polypeptide(L)'
;FKAPSTDHPALYRDLLRTNRVHWIAEEPPAELVRDKMMECHFRCRHQMALVPCVLTLNQDGSVWVTLVKPERALTPGQFAVFYKGDECLGSGKILRLGPSVFTWTQGKKREEAAKKEELDKTEPAT
;
A
#
# COMPACT_ATOMS: atom_id res chain seq x y z
N PHE A 1 16.71 3.27 10.40
CA PHE A 1 15.99 4.54 10.20
C PHE A 1 15.18 4.85 11.45
N LYS A 2 15.29 6.05 12.02
CA LYS A 2 14.48 6.51 13.17
C LYS A 2 13.77 7.79 12.73
N ALA A 3 12.45 7.83 12.91
CA ALA A 3 11.68 9.03 12.57
C ALA A 3 11.86 10.12 13.67
N PRO A 4 11.89 11.41 13.30
CA PRO A 4 11.98 12.52 14.26
C PRO A 4 10.78 12.63 15.21
N SER A 5 9.60 12.23 14.77
CA SER A 5 8.34 12.27 15.55
C SER A 5 7.51 11.00 15.33
N THR A 6 6.55 10.75 16.22
CA THR A 6 5.64 9.60 16.18
C THR A 6 4.73 9.58 14.95
N ASP A 7 4.45 10.76 14.39
CA ASP A 7 3.52 10.98 13.28
C ASP A 7 4.23 11.41 12.00
N HIS A 8 5.54 11.17 11.93
CA HIS A 8 6.31 11.54 10.75
C HIS A 8 5.83 10.78 9.51
N PRO A 9 5.62 11.44 8.34
CA PRO A 9 5.10 10.82 7.12
C PRO A 9 5.90 9.62 6.60
N ALA A 10 7.15 9.45 7.04
CA ALA A 10 7.99 8.30 6.68
C ALA A 10 7.51 6.97 7.31
N LEU A 11 6.69 7.05 8.35
CA LEU A 11 6.10 5.89 9.03
C LEU A 11 4.82 5.41 8.35
N TYR A 12 4.23 6.21 7.47
CA TYR A 12 2.98 5.91 6.79
C TYR A 12 3.23 5.37 5.40
N ARG A 13 2.50 4.30 5.05
CA ARG A 13 2.57 3.62 3.76
C ARG A 13 1.21 3.08 3.38
N ASP A 14 0.91 3.13 2.10
CA ASP A 14 -0.35 2.69 1.49
C ASP A 14 -0.18 1.48 0.57
N LEU A 15 1.04 1.06 0.26
CA LEU A 15 1.29 -0.07 -0.62
C LEU A 15 2.16 -1.12 0.07
N LEU A 16 1.78 -2.38 -0.04
CA LEU A 16 2.59 -3.52 0.40
C LEU A 16 2.42 -4.72 -0.53
N ARG A 17 3.39 -5.63 -0.51
CA ARG A 17 3.34 -6.92 -1.21
C ARG A 17 3.50 -8.06 -0.22
N THR A 18 2.67 -9.07 -0.34
CA THR A 18 2.77 -10.30 0.44
C THR A 18 3.56 -11.39 -0.30
N ASN A 19 3.80 -12.51 0.38
CA ASN A 19 4.08 -13.78 -0.27
C ASN A 19 2.78 -14.36 -0.91
N ARG A 20 2.84 -15.60 -1.40
CA ARG A 20 1.64 -16.34 -1.78
C ARG A 20 0.64 -16.35 -0.63
N VAL A 21 -0.58 -15.92 -0.92
CA VAL A 21 -1.67 -15.88 0.07
C VAL A 21 -2.14 -17.30 0.37
N HIS A 22 -2.34 -17.58 1.65
CA HIS A 22 -3.07 -18.74 2.12
C HIS A 22 -4.55 -18.39 2.21
N TRP A 23 -5.36 -18.92 1.31
CA TRP A 23 -6.82 -18.76 1.29
C TRP A 23 -7.48 -19.79 2.18
N ILE A 24 -8.49 -19.38 2.95
CA ILE A 24 -9.23 -20.30 3.83
C ILE A 24 -10.09 -21.27 3.01
N ALA A 25 -10.67 -20.79 1.91
CA ALA A 25 -11.43 -21.61 0.97
C ALA A 25 -10.56 -22.39 -0.02
N GLU A 26 -9.26 -22.57 0.28
CA GLU A 26 -8.22 -23.18 -0.58
C GLU A 26 -7.90 -22.42 -1.88
N GLU A 27 -8.88 -21.71 -2.43
CA GLU A 27 -8.77 -20.92 -3.65
C GLU A 27 -8.98 -19.41 -3.40
N PRO A 28 -8.38 -18.53 -4.22
CA PRO A 28 -8.68 -17.10 -4.19
C PRO A 28 -10.13 -16.81 -4.58
N PRO A 29 -10.75 -15.72 -4.07
CA PRO A 29 -12.10 -15.32 -4.46
C PRO A 29 -12.26 -15.18 -5.97
N ALA A 30 -13.38 -15.66 -6.53
CA ALA A 30 -13.62 -15.70 -7.97
C ALA A 30 -13.51 -14.33 -8.65
N GLU A 31 -13.97 -13.26 -7.98
CA GLU A 31 -13.84 -11.89 -8.46
C GLU A 31 -12.38 -11.45 -8.56
N LEU A 32 -11.54 -11.81 -7.58
CA LEU A 32 -10.11 -11.51 -7.59
C LEU A 32 -9.39 -12.27 -8.71
N VAL A 33 -9.81 -13.49 -9.03
CA VAL A 33 -9.23 -14.28 -10.13
C VAL A 33 -9.59 -13.68 -11.48
N ARG A 34 -10.86 -13.32 -11.67
CA ARG A 34 -11.42 -12.81 -12.92
C ARG A 34 -10.89 -11.41 -13.24
N ASP A 35 -10.99 -10.49 -12.28
CA ASP A 35 -10.72 -9.08 -12.51
C ASP A 35 -9.27 -8.70 -12.17
N LYS A 36 -8.52 -9.64 -11.56
CA LYS A 36 -7.15 -9.46 -11.00
C LYS A 36 -7.07 -8.41 -9.89
N MET A 37 -8.19 -7.78 -9.54
CA MET A 37 -8.31 -6.81 -8.48
C MET A 37 -9.62 -6.98 -7.72
N MET A 38 -9.63 -6.62 -6.45
CA MET A 38 -10.80 -6.76 -5.58
C MET A 38 -10.72 -5.82 -4.40
N GLU A 39 -11.83 -5.14 -4.09
CA GLU A 39 -11.96 -4.36 -2.87
C GLU A 39 -12.25 -5.27 -1.67
N CYS A 40 -11.54 -5.04 -0.58
CA CYS A 40 -11.75 -5.77 0.66
C CYS A 40 -11.29 -4.92 1.86
N HIS A 41 -11.27 -5.54 3.03
CA HIS A 41 -10.63 -4.98 4.20
C HIS A 41 -9.39 -5.78 4.56
N PHE A 42 -8.42 -5.13 5.20
CA PHE A 42 -7.27 -5.81 5.78
C PHE A 42 -7.00 -5.35 7.21
N ARG A 43 -6.22 -6.16 7.93
CA ARG A 43 -5.51 -5.77 9.15
C ARG A 43 -4.17 -6.48 9.22
N CYS A 44 -3.18 -5.86 9.86
CA CYS A 44 -1.85 -6.48 10.04
C CYS A 44 -1.40 -6.62 11.49
N ARG A 45 -2.19 -6.11 12.44
CA ARG A 45 -1.97 -6.27 13.88
C ARG A 45 -3.20 -6.84 14.53
N HIS A 46 -2.99 -7.65 15.55
CA HIS A 46 -4.07 -8.11 16.41
C HIS A 46 -4.79 -6.89 17.01
N GLN A 47 -6.12 -6.92 17.02
CA GLN A 47 -7.00 -5.82 17.49
C GLN A 47 -6.96 -4.51 16.68
N MET A 48 -6.21 -4.45 15.58
CA MET A 48 -6.32 -3.34 14.65
C MET A 48 -7.69 -3.37 13.97
N ALA A 49 -8.30 -2.18 13.83
CA ALA A 49 -9.53 -2.01 13.05
C ALA A 49 -9.30 -2.44 11.59
N LEU A 50 -10.38 -2.92 10.96
CA LEU A 50 -10.35 -3.25 9.54
C LEU A 50 -10.19 -1.97 8.72
N VAL A 51 -9.21 -1.96 7.82
CA VAL A 51 -8.93 -0.83 6.93
C VAL A 51 -9.29 -1.22 5.50
N PRO A 52 -10.04 -0.37 4.77
CA PRO A 52 -10.38 -0.65 3.39
C PRO A 52 -9.13 -0.64 2.49
N CYS A 53 -9.05 -1.62 1.61
CA CYS A 53 -7.94 -1.81 0.67
C CYS A 53 -8.39 -2.48 -0.62
N VAL A 54 -7.54 -2.39 -1.64
CA VAL A 54 -7.66 -3.10 -2.91
C VAL A 54 -6.56 -4.14 -2.99
N LEU A 55 -6.93 -5.39 -3.24
CA LEU A 55 -5.99 -6.46 -3.58
C LEU A 55 -5.75 -6.47 -5.09
N THR A 56 -4.52 -6.75 -5.50
CA THR A 56 -4.18 -7.06 -6.90
C THR A 56 -3.41 -8.37 -6.94
N LEU A 57 -3.97 -9.38 -7.60
CA LEU A 57 -3.44 -10.74 -7.64
C LEU A 57 -2.36 -10.89 -8.72
N ASN A 58 -1.18 -11.34 -8.30
CA ASN A 58 -0.07 -11.66 -9.19
C ASN A 58 -0.11 -13.15 -9.63
N GLN A 59 0.60 -13.46 -10.72
CA GLN A 59 0.67 -14.83 -11.27
C GLN A 59 1.32 -15.85 -10.32
N ASP A 60 2.22 -15.40 -9.42
CA ASP A 60 2.86 -16.24 -8.41
C ASP A 60 1.97 -16.55 -7.20
N GLY A 61 0.75 -15.99 -7.16
CA GLY A 61 -0.20 -16.09 -6.06
C GLY A 61 0.07 -15.09 -4.93
N SER A 62 1.07 -14.21 -5.07
CA SER A 62 1.22 -13.06 -4.18
C SER A 62 0.19 -11.99 -4.50
N VAL A 63 -0.09 -11.12 -3.52
CA VAL A 63 -0.94 -9.95 -3.74
C VAL A 63 -0.18 -8.67 -3.47
N TRP A 64 -0.45 -7.66 -4.29
CA TRP A 64 -0.29 -6.27 -3.88
C TRP A 64 -1.52 -5.85 -3.10
N VAL A 65 -1.30 -5.09 -2.04
CA VAL A 65 -2.36 -4.56 -1.19
C VAL A 65 -2.20 -3.04 -1.18
N THR A 66 -3.18 -2.35 -1.74
CA THR A 66 -3.22 -0.89 -1.80
C THR A 66 -4.26 -0.38 -0.83
N LEU A 67 -3.84 0.40 0.17
CA LEU A 67 -4.69 0.92 1.21
C LEU A 67 -5.37 2.19 0.71
N VAL A 68 -6.66 2.36 1.03
CA VAL A 68 -7.37 3.60 0.70
C VAL A 68 -6.80 4.77 1.50
N LYS A 69 -6.30 4.51 2.70
CA LYS A 69 -5.59 5.48 3.55
C LYS A 69 -4.25 4.89 4.00
N PRO A 70 -3.14 5.65 3.98
CA PRO A 70 -1.85 5.18 4.45
C PRO A 70 -1.91 4.72 5.91
N GLU A 71 -1.33 3.56 6.20
CA GLU A 71 -1.29 3.00 7.55
C GLU A 71 0.09 3.18 8.18
N ARG A 72 0.12 3.38 9.49
CA ARG A 72 1.34 3.64 10.25
C ARG A 72 2.05 2.34 10.59
N ALA A 73 3.36 2.31 10.36
CA ALA A 73 4.27 1.27 10.83
C ALA A 73 3.89 -0.14 10.34
N LEU A 74 3.45 -0.26 9.08
CA LEU A 74 3.47 -1.54 8.36
C LEU A 74 4.89 -2.13 8.44
N THR A 75 4.99 -3.43 8.73
CA THR A 75 6.28 -4.08 9.03
C THR A 75 6.41 -5.38 8.23
N PRO A 76 7.48 -5.56 7.43
CA PRO A 76 7.77 -6.85 6.80
C PRO A 76 7.92 -7.94 7.85
N GLY A 77 7.45 -9.14 7.53
CA GLY A 77 7.45 -10.27 8.46
C GLY A 77 6.14 -10.46 9.22
N GLN A 78 5.35 -9.39 9.40
CA GLN A 78 3.97 -9.52 9.90
C GLN A 78 3.04 -10.09 8.83
N PHE A 79 1.87 -10.56 9.23
CA PHE A 79 0.84 -11.07 8.32
C PHE A 79 -0.19 -9.98 8.03
N ALA A 80 -0.56 -9.83 6.76
CA ALA A 80 -1.76 -9.14 6.33
C ALA A 80 -2.90 -10.17 6.25
N VAL A 81 -4.00 -9.90 6.94
CA VAL A 81 -5.20 -10.75 6.93
C VAL A 81 -6.30 -9.99 6.19
N PHE A 82 -6.99 -10.68 5.27
CA PHE A 82 -7.97 -10.10 4.36
C PHE A 82 -9.39 -10.52 4.73
N TYR A 83 -10.33 -9.58 4.63
CA TYR A 83 -11.73 -9.76 5.00
C TYR A 83 -12.68 -9.17 3.95
N LYS A 84 -13.81 -9.81 3.71
CA LYS A 84 -14.93 -9.25 2.94
C LYS A 84 -16.21 -9.36 3.76
N GLY A 85 -16.75 -8.23 4.21
CA GLY A 85 -17.76 -8.23 5.27
C GLY A 85 -17.21 -8.91 6.52
N ASP A 86 -17.96 -9.88 7.04
CA ASP A 86 -17.57 -10.67 8.23
C ASP A 86 -16.74 -11.91 7.89
N GLU A 87 -16.50 -12.19 6.60
CA GLU A 87 -15.76 -13.35 6.15
C GLU A 87 -14.25 -13.10 6.15
N CYS A 88 -13.49 -13.99 6.79
CA CYS A 88 -12.03 -14.03 6.68
C CYS A 88 -11.65 -14.79 5.40
N LEU A 89 -11.00 -14.11 4.46
CA LEU A 89 -10.63 -14.70 3.18
C LEU A 89 -9.33 -15.49 3.27
N GLY A 90 -8.36 -14.98 4.03
CA GLY A 90 -7.02 -15.55 4.08
C GLY A 90 -5.97 -14.59 4.60
N SER A 91 -4.71 -15.00 4.52
CA SER A 91 -3.58 -14.16 4.95
C SER A 91 -2.30 -14.39 4.16
N GLY A 92 -1.45 -13.36 4.13
CA GLY A 92 -0.13 -13.41 3.52
C GLY A 92 0.90 -12.68 4.37
N LYS A 93 2.11 -13.22 4.45
CA LYS A 93 3.24 -12.57 5.10
C LYS A 93 3.69 -11.37 4.28
N ILE A 94 3.75 -10.19 4.88
CA ILE A 94 4.23 -8.95 4.25
C ILE A 94 5.71 -9.12 3.96
N LEU A 95 6.11 -9.04 2.68
CA LEU A 95 7.50 -9.18 2.25
C LEU A 95 8.12 -7.82 1.93
N ARG A 96 7.37 -6.97 1.23
CA ARG A 96 7.83 -5.67 0.80
C ARG A 96 6.80 -4.60 1.06
N LEU A 97 7.32 -3.41 1.28
CA LEU A 97 6.56 -2.20 1.46
C LEU A 97 6.86 -1.25 0.31
N GLY A 98 5.85 -0.51 -0.12
CA GLY A 98 5.99 0.59 -1.06
C GLY A 98 6.72 1.80 -0.46
N PRO A 99 6.87 2.87 -1.27
CA PRO A 99 7.43 4.12 -0.79
C PRO A 99 6.60 4.68 0.38
N SER A 100 7.28 5.39 1.28
CA SER A 100 6.57 6.10 2.35
C SER A 100 5.92 7.38 1.82
N VAL A 101 4.90 7.88 2.52
CA VAL A 101 4.27 9.17 2.21
C VAL A 101 5.32 10.29 2.16
N PHE A 102 6.35 10.23 3.01
CA PHE A 102 7.48 11.17 2.96
C PHE A 102 8.23 11.10 1.63
N THR A 103 8.60 9.89 1.19
CA THR A 103 9.31 9.67 -0.09
C THR A 103 8.50 10.21 -1.26
N TRP A 104 7.18 9.96 -1.26
CA TRP A 104 6.27 10.46 -2.29
C TRP A 104 6.21 12.00 -2.32
N THR A 105 6.10 12.62 -1.14
CA THR A 105 6.03 14.08 -1.01
C THR A 105 7.31 14.76 -1.50
N GLN A 106 8.47 14.16 -1.24
CA GLN A 106 9.75 14.69 -1.72
C GLN A 106 9.90 14.57 -3.24
N GLY A 107 9.43 13.48 -3.84
CA GLY A 107 9.38 13.31 -5.30
C GLY A 107 8.56 14.42 -5.96
N LYS A 108 7.33 14.65 -5.48
CA LYS A 108 6.46 15.72 -5.97
C LYS A 108 7.08 17.11 -5.86
N LYS A 109 7.69 17.43 -4.71
CA LYS A 109 8.37 18.72 -4.51
C LYS A 109 9.52 18.94 -5.49
N ARG A 110 10.28 17.88 -5.82
CA ARG A 110 11.36 17.95 -6.81
C ARG A 110 10.84 18.15 -8.22
N GLU A 111 9.76 17.46 -8.59
CA GLU A 111 9.09 17.64 -9.89
C GLU A 111 8.49 19.05 -10.04
N GLU A 112 7.88 19.57 -8.98
CA GLU A 112 7.33 20.94 -8.94
C GLU A 112 8.44 22.00 -9.00
N ALA A 113 9.56 21.79 -8.30
CA ALA A 113 10.72 22.69 -8.36
C ALA A 113 11.35 22.69 -9.76
N ALA A 114 11.51 21.52 -10.40
CA ALA A 114 12.03 21.41 -11.76
C ALA A 114 11.10 22.12 -12.77
N LYS A 115 9.78 21.97 -12.65
CA LYS A 115 8.81 22.69 -13.49
C LYS A 115 8.83 24.20 -13.27
N LYS A 116 9.10 24.66 -12.03
CA LYS A 116 9.18 26.09 -11.70
C LYS A 116 10.46 26.73 -12.26
N GLU A 117 11.58 26.02 -12.23
CA GLU A 117 12.84 26.46 -12.84
C GLU A 117 12.80 26.47 -14.38
N GLU A 118 12.01 25.59 -15.00
CA GLU A 118 11.75 25.63 -16.44
C GLU A 118 10.83 26.81 -16.82
N LEU A 119 9.81 27.11 -16.02
CA LEU A 119 8.89 28.23 -16.28
C LEU A 119 9.58 29.60 -16.15
N ASP A 120 10.45 29.77 -15.15
CA ASP A 120 11.25 31.00 -14.92
C ASP A 120 12.28 31.27 -16.05
N LYS A 121 12.65 30.25 -16.83
CA LYS A 121 13.53 30.40 -18.01
C LYS A 121 12.78 30.77 -19.28
N THR A 122 11.45 30.83 -19.26
CA THR A 122 10.62 31.05 -20.46
C THR A 122 9.94 32.42 -20.52
N GLU A 123 10.20 33.33 -19.56
CA GLU A 123 9.76 34.73 -19.68
C GLU A 123 10.80 35.54 -20.50
N PRO A 124 10.50 35.94 -21.76
CA PRO A 124 11.39 36.84 -22.48
C PRO A 124 11.20 38.26 -21.95
N ALA A 125 12.35 38.92 -21.69
CA ALA A 125 12.44 40.35 -21.44
C ALA A 125 11.64 41.13 -22.52
N THR A 126 10.67 41.92 -22.07
CA THR A 126 10.02 42.98 -22.88
C THR A 126 10.61 44.33 -22.48
#